data_AF-A0A2E5C1Q0-F1
#
_entry.id   AF-A0A2E5C1Q0-F1
#
_cell.length_a   1.000
_cell.length_b   1.000
_cell.length_c   1.000
_cell.angle_alpha   90.00
_cell.angle_beta   90.00
_cell.angle_gamma   90.00
#
_symmetry.space_group_name_H-M   'P 1'
#
loop_
_entity.id
_entity.type
_entity.pdbx_description
1 polymer ?
#
loop_
_entity_poly.entity_id
_entity_poly.type
_entity_poly.pdbx_seq_one_letter_code
_entity_poly.pdbx_strand_id
1 'polypeptide(L)'
;GMYINANEHLLRFVDKKSYEVEEGTTLAANVSLPASKIKYISTSRSFIVIIILPQIIDTAEIVINITRNLFSKLYGNIFLNEKILPMEFYRQNSNLGQKTTAAIPEILDLASKLNLSSETFYKHCERIAKSYRLTVEEKGNEIRKQLISEWRKKWQEKLLTKEDVKIIDLIFSEFMDSMCKNPEKIINIMIEHVKKLNSQLHYILPHETREYETFEKKYNKHYVRSVQNKFQEITSLTGFIEELYTELNNFQEDSELKGIRKQILSKMQQLRKEKKIIQFYVPEIGCAEELKDLRETFPLVLIKMIPKGTPLKYWSKTVKKMEKNYSESIYSKIYLALHSLSLLTLDINNSNNEFINKNETIKRLERILKILKYHSTEIKTSQSILGIIADMSEQTVFNTEANKGEPRMMIPLNEFKRAWSYFISFVLTLIYYQDDANSTGLPQGFNPENYTKSILGYVDKQCALGINYFHIVKLLWLIYKNNMNLNSIKFLLFCLENPNTILRFILHQIMRPQSGTLSLERRLEKLLNYEKAWVSAFQNRLDITDNYT
;
A
#
# COMPACT_ATOMS: atom_id res chain seq x y z
N GLY A 1 -11.57 15.30 14.99
CA GLY A 1 -12.00 16.65 14.56
C GLY A 1 -11.08 17.11 13.46
N MET A 2 -11.59 17.73 12.41
CA MET A 2 -10.78 18.16 11.25
C MET A 2 -9.90 19.35 11.64
N TYR A 3 -8.69 19.10 12.13
CA TYR A 3 -7.75 20.17 12.50
C TYR A 3 -6.91 20.61 11.30
N ILE A 4 -6.94 21.90 11.00
CA ILE A 4 -6.03 22.55 10.03
C ILE A 4 -4.80 22.99 10.81
N ASN A 5 -3.59 22.84 10.24
CA ASN A 5 -2.39 23.27 10.94
C ASN A 5 -2.42 24.79 11.16
N ALA A 6 -1.91 25.24 12.30
CA ALA A 6 -1.79 26.67 12.61
C ALA A 6 -0.61 27.33 11.86
N ASN A 7 -0.35 26.96 10.61
CA ASN A 7 0.50 27.78 9.75
C ASN A 7 -0.20 29.14 9.55
N GLU A 8 0.52 30.19 9.17
CA GLU A 8 -0.01 31.55 8.90
C GLU A 8 -0.95 31.59 7.66
N HIS A 9 -1.97 30.73 7.61
CA HIS A 9 -3.02 30.79 6.60
C HIS A 9 -3.77 32.11 6.76
N LEU A 10 -3.92 32.83 5.67
CA LEU A 10 -4.57 34.13 5.67
C LEU A 10 -5.95 34.00 5.06
N LEU A 11 -6.99 34.35 5.81
CA LEU A 11 -8.35 34.51 5.31
C LEU A 11 -8.64 35.99 5.10
N ARG A 12 -9.05 36.37 3.89
CA ARG A 12 -9.41 37.75 3.54
C ARG A 12 -10.82 37.80 2.97
N PHE A 13 -11.56 38.83 3.37
CA PHE A 13 -12.82 39.22 2.75
C PHE A 13 -12.58 40.53 2.00
N VAL A 14 -12.93 40.56 0.72
CA VAL A 14 -12.71 41.71 -0.15
C VAL A 14 -13.94 41.96 -1.01
N ASP A 15 -14.24 43.22 -1.30
CA ASP A 15 -15.25 43.54 -2.32
C ASP A 15 -14.68 43.34 -3.73
N LYS A 16 -15.56 43.33 -4.73
CA LYS A 16 -15.17 43.13 -6.13
C LYS A 16 -14.13 44.14 -6.62
N LYS A 17 -14.27 45.43 -6.29
CA LYS A 17 -13.35 46.48 -6.80
C LYS A 17 -11.97 46.29 -6.18
N SER A 18 -11.90 46.07 -4.88
CA SER A 18 -10.63 45.81 -4.18
C SER A 18 -9.92 44.56 -4.73
N TYR A 19 -10.67 43.48 -4.99
CA TYR A 19 -10.11 42.28 -5.61
C TYR A 19 -9.54 42.53 -7.01
N GLU A 20 -10.29 43.23 -7.89
CA GLU A 20 -9.87 43.50 -9.27
C GLU A 20 -8.64 44.43 -9.34
N VAL A 21 -8.55 45.39 -8.41
CA VAL A 21 -7.38 46.26 -8.27
C VAL A 21 -6.15 45.48 -7.80
N GLU A 22 -6.29 44.62 -6.79
CA GLU A 22 -5.17 43.82 -6.25
C GLU A 22 -4.63 42.78 -7.24
N GLU A 23 -5.52 42.14 -8.01
CA GLU A 23 -5.15 41.07 -8.94
C GLU A 23 -4.86 41.56 -10.36
N GLY A 24 -5.06 42.86 -10.63
CA GLY A 24 -4.83 43.48 -11.94
C GLY A 24 -5.67 42.90 -13.07
N THR A 25 -6.76 42.20 -12.75
CA THR A 25 -7.63 41.50 -13.72
C THR A 25 -9.09 41.62 -13.30
N THR A 26 -9.98 41.82 -14.28
CA THR A 26 -11.42 41.90 -14.04
C THR A 26 -12.01 40.51 -13.80
N LEU A 27 -12.97 40.41 -12.88
CA LEU A 27 -13.68 39.17 -12.62
C LEU A 27 -14.58 38.86 -13.82
N ALA A 28 -14.52 37.63 -14.33
CA ALA A 28 -15.33 37.21 -15.48
C ALA A 28 -16.83 37.43 -15.22
N ALA A 29 -17.55 37.94 -16.22
CA ALA A 29 -18.94 38.37 -16.09
C ALA A 29 -19.92 37.25 -15.69
N ASN A 30 -19.53 35.98 -15.89
CA ASN A 30 -20.32 34.79 -15.56
C ASN A 30 -20.11 34.30 -14.11
N VAL A 31 -19.25 34.94 -13.31
CA VAL A 31 -19.00 34.55 -11.92
C VAL A 31 -20.01 35.22 -10.99
N SER A 32 -20.88 34.42 -10.37
CA SER A 32 -21.80 34.88 -9.33
C SER A 32 -21.07 35.16 -8.02
N LEU A 33 -21.40 36.27 -7.36
CA LEU A 33 -20.93 36.58 -6.00
C LEU A 33 -21.92 36.04 -4.95
N PRO A 34 -21.47 35.58 -3.77
CA PRO A 34 -20.08 35.57 -3.29
C PRO A 34 -19.22 34.52 -4.00
N ALA A 35 -17.98 34.89 -4.35
CA ALA A 35 -17.02 34.00 -5.00
C ALA A 35 -15.82 33.72 -4.08
N SER A 36 -14.98 32.74 -4.42
CA SER A 36 -13.83 32.39 -3.59
C SER A 36 -12.62 31.88 -4.36
N LYS A 37 -11.45 32.39 -4.00
CA LYS A 37 -10.14 31.99 -4.54
C LYS A 37 -9.26 31.46 -3.42
N ILE A 38 -8.36 30.54 -3.76
CA ILE A 38 -7.33 30.05 -2.86
C ILE A 38 -5.99 30.05 -3.59
N LYS A 39 -4.95 30.57 -2.94
CA LYS A 39 -3.57 30.61 -3.45
C LYS A 39 -2.67 29.87 -2.47
N TYR A 40 -1.84 28.97 -2.97
CA TYR A 40 -0.81 28.30 -2.17
C TYR A 40 0.50 29.08 -2.25
N ILE A 41 1.11 29.36 -1.11
CA ILE A 41 2.44 29.98 -1.02
C ILE A 41 3.43 28.88 -0.68
N SER A 42 4.30 28.55 -1.64
CA SER A 42 5.27 27.46 -1.50
C SER A 42 6.34 27.73 -0.44
N THR A 43 6.75 28.98 -0.26
CA THR A 43 7.82 29.39 0.67
C THR A 43 7.43 29.21 2.13
N SER A 44 6.23 29.65 2.52
CA SER A 44 5.71 29.50 3.89
C SER A 44 4.81 28.27 4.07
N ARG A 45 4.63 27.45 3.02
CA ARG A 45 3.71 26.30 2.99
C ARG A 45 2.32 26.66 3.55
N SER A 46 1.84 27.84 3.19
CA SER A 46 0.59 28.41 3.68
C SER A 46 -0.39 28.65 2.53
N PHE A 47 -1.63 29.00 2.89
CA PHE A 47 -2.69 29.27 1.93
C PHE A 47 -3.27 30.64 2.20
N ILE A 48 -3.48 31.44 1.15
CA ILE A 48 -4.31 32.63 1.19
C ILE A 48 -5.68 32.26 0.64
N VAL A 49 -6.71 32.39 1.46
CA VAL A 49 -8.12 32.24 1.10
C VAL A 49 -8.72 33.63 0.94
N ILE A 50 -9.28 33.91 -0.23
CA ILE A 50 -9.94 35.18 -0.55
C ILE A 50 -11.41 34.90 -0.82
N ILE A 51 -12.30 35.50 -0.03
CA ILE A 51 -13.74 35.50 -0.26
C ILE A 51 -14.12 36.85 -0.85
N ILE A 52 -14.66 36.83 -2.07
CA ILE A 52 -15.08 38.02 -2.80
C ILE A 52 -16.56 38.25 -2.50
N LEU A 53 -16.87 39.33 -1.80
CA LEU A 53 -18.21 39.65 -1.33
C LEU A 53 -18.98 40.49 -2.37
N PRO A 54 -20.30 40.29 -2.49
CA PRO A 54 -21.16 41.24 -3.19
C PRO A 54 -21.20 42.59 -2.45
N GLN A 55 -21.60 43.66 -3.15
CA GLN A 55 -21.73 45.00 -2.55
C GLN A 55 -22.81 45.07 -1.46
N ILE A 56 -23.84 44.22 -1.57
CA ILE A 56 -24.96 44.15 -0.64
C ILE A 56 -25.09 42.70 -0.15
N ILE A 57 -25.19 42.53 1.17
CA ILE A 57 -25.43 41.24 1.83
C ILE A 57 -26.75 41.39 2.60
N ASP A 58 -27.86 41.15 1.91
CA ASP A 58 -29.22 41.38 2.41
C ASP A 58 -30.09 40.13 2.43
N THR A 59 -29.65 39.05 1.75
CA THR A 59 -30.39 37.78 1.70
C THR A 59 -29.67 36.66 2.45
N ALA A 60 -30.48 35.78 3.05
CA ALA A 60 -30.01 34.54 3.67
C ALA A 60 -29.17 33.69 2.71
N GLU A 61 -29.55 33.65 1.43
CA GLU A 61 -28.84 32.88 0.40
C GLU A 61 -27.40 33.37 0.19
N ILE A 62 -27.17 34.68 0.19
CA ILE A 62 -25.82 35.25 0.10
C ILE A 62 -24.98 34.82 1.30
N VAL A 63 -25.52 34.90 2.52
CA VAL A 63 -24.82 34.50 3.75
C VAL A 63 -24.48 33.01 3.73
N ILE A 64 -25.44 32.15 3.36
CA ILE A 64 -25.24 30.71 3.22
C ILE A 64 -24.15 30.40 2.19
N ASN A 65 -24.13 31.12 1.06
CA ASN A 65 -23.12 30.94 0.01
C ASN A 65 -21.72 31.41 0.47
N ILE A 66 -21.61 32.46 1.31
CA ILE A 66 -20.36 32.86 1.96
C ILE A 66 -19.85 31.72 2.85
N THR A 67 -20.70 31.21 3.75
CA THR A 67 -20.36 30.09 4.65
C THR A 67 -19.91 28.85 3.87
N ARG A 68 -20.65 28.49 2.83
CA ARG A 68 -20.32 27.34 1.96
C ARG A 68 -18.97 27.52 1.27
N ASN A 69 -18.69 28.71 0.74
CA ASN A 69 -17.39 29.02 0.15
C ASN A 69 -16.26 28.89 1.16
N LEU A 70 -16.46 29.36 2.40
CA LEU A 70 -15.49 29.24 3.47
C LEU A 70 -15.17 27.77 3.78
N PHE A 71 -16.18 26.93 4.04
CA PHE A 71 -15.98 25.51 4.30
C PHE A 71 -15.36 24.76 3.12
N SER A 72 -15.73 25.11 1.89
CA SER A 72 -15.13 24.54 0.67
C SER A 72 -13.61 24.79 0.60
N LYS A 73 -13.13 25.97 1.04
CA LYS A 73 -11.70 26.28 1.05
C LYS A 73 -10.98 25.69 2.27
N LEU A 74 -11.51 25.92 3.47
CA LEU A 74 -10.86 25.47 4.71
C LEU A 74 -10.83 23.94 4.80
N TYR A 75 -11.99 23.30 4.79
CA TYR A 75 -12.11 21.86 5.01
C TYR A 75 -12.11 21.05 3.71
N GLY A 76 -12.57 21.66 2.62
CA GLY A 76 -12.54 21.05 1.31
C GLY A 76 -11.16 21.06 0.64
N ASN A 77 -10.33 22.06 0.90
CA ASN A 77 -9.06 22.24 0.20
C ASN A 77 -7.85 22.14 1.14
N ILE A 78 -7.76 23.01 2.15
CA ILE A 78 -6.60 23.10 3.05
C ILE A 78 -6.46 21.81 3.85
N PHE A 79 -7.50 21.43 4.60
CA PHE A 79 -7.49 20.19 5.40
C PHE A 79 -7.11 18.96 4.57
N LEU A 80 -7.73 18.80 3.40
CA LEU A 80 -7.47 17.66 2.53
C LEU A 80 -6.01 17.63 2.05
N ASN A 81 -5.47 18.78 1.64
CA ASN A 81 -4.08 18.92 1.20
C ASN A 81 -3.04 18.69 2.32
N GLU A 82 -3.39 19.02 3.57
CA GLU A 82 -2.45 18.94 4.69
C GLU A 82 -2.48 17.60 5.41
N LYS A 83 -3.66 16.98 5.50
CA LYS A 83 -3.87 15.79 6.34
C LYS A 83 -4.06 14.52 5.54
N ILE A 84 -4.73 14.58 4.40
CA ILE A 84 -5.11 13.39 3.63
C ILE A 84 -4.15 13.14 2.47
N LEU A 85 -4.02 14.08 1.53
CA LEU A 85 -3.22 13.90 0.31
C LEU A 85 -1.72 13.65 0.53
N PRO A 86 -1.08 14.08 1.64
CA PRO A 86 0.30 13.73 1.91
C PRO A 86 0.54 12.24 2.25
N MET A 87 -0.51 11.45 2.51
CA MET A 87 -0.35 10.03 2.80
C MET A 87 0.15 9.26 1.55
N GLU A 88 0.98 8.24 1.78
CA GLU A 88 1.64 7.46 0.73
C GLU A 88 0.66 6.93 -0.34
N PHE A 89 -0.50 6.43 0.11
CA PHE A 89 -1.55 5.90 -0.76
C PHE A 89 -2.02 6.90 -1.84
N TYR A 90 -2.07 8.20 -1.53
CA TYR A 90 -2.48 9.25 -2.47
C TYR A 90 -1.29 9.82 -3.25
N ARG A 91 -0.09 9.87 -2.65
CA ARG A 91 1.18 10.28 -3.31
C ARG A 91 1.60 9.35 -4.45
N GLN A 92 1.18 8.09 -4.42
CA GLN A 92 1.41 7.16 -5.54
C GLN A 92 0.84 7.67 -6.89
N ASN A 93 -0.05 8.67 -6.91
CA ASN A 93 -0.51 9.33 -8.14
C ASN A 93 0.31 10.58 -8.55
N SER A 94 1.14 11.16 -7.67
CA SER A 94 1.94 12.37 -7.96
C SER A 94 3.34 12.06 -8.54
N ASN A 95 3.74 10.78 -8.61
CA ASN A 95 5.04 10.35 -9.14
C ASN A 95 5.08 10.27 -10.68
N LEU A 96 4.26 11.06 -11.36
CA LEU A 96 4.40 11.30 -12.80
C LEU A 96 5.68 12.14 -13.02
N GLY A 97 6.78 11.46 -13.30
CA GLY A 97 8.06 12.07 -13.68
C GLY A 97 9.23 11.82 -12.72
N GLN A 98 9.02 11.23 -11.55
CA GLN A 98 10.14 10.77 -10.72
C GLN A 98 10.69 9.48 -11.31
N LYS A 99 11.89 9.55 -11.91
CA LYS A 99 12.69 8.37 -12.22
C LYS A 99 12.72 7.49 -10.97
N THR A 100 12.44 6.20 -11.10
CA THR A 100 12.62 5.25 -10.00
C THR A 100 14.00 5.47 -9.41
N THR A 101 14.09 5.85 -8.14
CA THR A 101 15.38 6.02 -7.45
C THR A 101 15.63 4.80 -6.58
N ALA A 102 16.85 4.29 -6.63
CA ALA A 102 17.29 3.19 -5.81
C ALA A 102 18.49 3.64 -4.99
N ALA A 103 18.62 3.17 -3.75
CA ALA A 103 19.82 3.43 -2.96
C ALA A 103 21.01 2.63 -3.53
N ILE A 104 22.24 3.09 -3.29
CA ILE A 104 23.47 2.43 -3.76
C ILE A 104 23.49 0.91 -3.47
N PRO A 105 23.12 0.43 -2.26
CA PRO A 105 23.07 -1.01 -1.99
C PRO A 105 22.13 -1.78 -2.92
N GLU A 106 20.99 -1.19 -3.26
CA GLU A 106 19.97 -1.81 -4.12
C GLU A 106 20.43 -1.85 -5.58
N ILE A 107 21.12 -0.80 -6.04
CA ILE A 107 21.75 -0.76 -7.36
C ILE A 107 22.84 -1.84 -7.47
N LEU A 108 23.67 -1.98 -6.44
CA LEU A 108 24.71 -3.02 -6.40
C LEU A 108 24.09 -4.42 -6.36
N ASP A 109 22.97 -4.60 -5.67
CA ASP A 109 22.21 -5.85 -5.64
C ASP A 109 21.65 -6.21 -7.02
N LEU A 110 21.01 -5.26 -7.70
CA LEU A 110 20.56 -5.41 -9.09
C LEU A 110 21.72 -5.82 -10.01
N ALA A 111 22.84 -5.09 -9.93
CA ALA A 111 24.02 -5.33 -10.74
C ALA A 111 24.64 -6.70 -10.49
N SER A 112 24.57 -7.21 -9.27
CA SER A 112 25.10 -8.53 -8.89
C SER A 112 24.21 -9.68 -9.36
N LYS A 113 22.89 -9.49 -9.35
CA LYS A 113 21.95 -10.60 -9.45
C LYS A 113 21.44 -10.84 -10.86
N LEU A 114 21.20 -9.76 -11.59
CA LEU A 114 20.58 -9.85 -12.91
C LEU A 114 21.60 -9.99 -14.04
N ASN A 115 22.91 -9.88 -13.74
CA ASN A 115 24.00 -9.98 -14.72
C ASN A 115 23.74 -9.20 -16.01
N LEU A 116 23.08 -8.05 -15.89
CA LEU A 116 22.63 -7.28 -17.05
C LEU A 116 23.84 -6.70 -17.78
N SER A 117 23.73 -6.67 -19.11
CA SER A 117 24.71 -6.07 -20.01
C SER A 117 24.64 -4.55 -19.87
N SER A 118 25.54 -4.00 -19.06
CA SER A 118 25.77 -2.56 -18.96
C SER A 118 27.09 -2.25 -19.67
N GLU A 119 27.05 -1.35 -20.65
CA GLU A 119 28.22 -0.96 -21.42
C GLU A 119 29.19 -0.17 -20.52
N THR A 120 28.66 0.71 -19.66
CA THR A 120 29.45 1.42 -18.65
C THR A 120 30.12 0.45 -17.69
N PHE A 121 29.42 -0.56 -17.19
CA PHE A 121 30.00 -1.54 -16.28
C PHE A 121 31.08 -2.37 -16.98
N TYR A 122 30.83 -2.81 -18.21
CA TYR A 122 31.79 -3.57 -19.01
C TYR A 122 33.07 -2.78 -19.27
N LYS A 123 32.97 -1.52 -19.73
CA LYS A 123 34.13 -0.63 -19.94
C LYS A 123 34.91 -0.38 -18.65
N HIS A 124 34.23 -0.26 -17.52
CA HIS A 124 34.89 -0.10 -16.22
C HIS A 124 35.65 -1.37 -15.81
N CYS A 125 35.03 -2.55 -15.99
CA CYS A 125 35.68 -3.84 -15.80
C CYS A 125 36.90 -4.00 -16.72
N GLU A 126 36.82 -3.60 -18.00
CA GLU A 126 37.96 -3.62 -18.92
C GLU A 126 39.11 -2.71 -18.47
N ARG A 127 38.81 -1.51 -17.98
CA ARG A 127 39.82 -0.58 -17.48
C ARG A 127 40.59 -1.19 -16.29
N ILE A 128 39.88 -1.86 -15.40
CA ILE A 128 40.46 -2.52 -14.23
C ILE A 128 41.20 -3.80 -14.61
N ALA A 129 40.64 -4.61 -15.51
CA ALA A 129 41.34 -5.78 -16.04
C ALA A 129 42.69 -5.37 -16.66
N LYS A 130 42.71 -4.29 -17.46
CA LYS A 130 43.94 -3.73 -18.04
C LYS A 130 44.95 -3.28 -16.98
N SER A 131 44.52 -2.64 -15.88
CA SER A 131 45.45 -2.25 -14.80
C SER A 131 46.11 -3.45 -14.11
N TYR A 132 45.46 -4.61 -14.13
CA TYR A 132 45.98 -5.87 -13.57
C TYR A 132 46.54 -6.84 -14.63
N ARG A 133 46.66 -6.42 -15.90
CA ARG A 133 47.10 -7.26 -17.04
C ARG A 133 46.24 -8.52 -17.24
N LEU A 134 44.93 -8.42 -17.01
CA LEU A 134 43.94 -9.47 -17.22
C LEU A 134 43.04 -9.14 -18.43
N THR A 135 42.41 -10.16 -19.02
CA THR A 135 41.39 -10.01 -20.07
C THR A 135 39.98 -10.24 -19.49
N VAL A 136 39.00 -9.43 -19.94
CA VAL A 136 37.61 -9.54 -19.48
C VAL A 136 36.91 -10.78 -20.04
N GLU A 137 37.35 -11.27 -21.19
CA GLU A 137 36.81 -12.48 -21.83
C GLU A 137 37.02 -13.75 -20.98
N GLU A 138 38.13 -13.83 -20.23
CA GLU A 138 38.44 -15.00 -19.39
C GLU A 138 37.94 -14.85 -17.94
N LYS A 139 38.03 -13.65 -17.34
CA LYS A 139 37.75 -13.42 -15.90
C LYS A 139 36.67 -12.38 -15.60
N GLY A 140 35.92 -11.91 -16.60
CA GLY A 140 34.98 -10.79 -16.46
C GLY A 140 33.94 -10.96 -15.34
N ASN A 141 33.40 -12.17 -15.15
CA ASN A 141 32.43 -12.45 -14.10
C ASN A 141 33.03 -12.39 -12.69
N GLU A 142 34.30 -12.78 -12.52
CA GLU A 142 35.01 -12.69 -11.24
C GLU A 142 35.34 -11.25 -10.89
N ILE A 143 35.85 -10.49 -11.86
CA ILE A 143 36.14 -9.05 -11.74
C ILE A 143 34.86 -8.29 -11.36
N ARG A 144 33.74 -8.58 -12.03
CA ARG A 144 32.43 -7.98 -11.74
C ARG A 144 32.00 -8.22 -10.29
N LYS A 145 32.12 -9.45 -9.79
CA LYS A 145 31.75 -9.82 -8.41
C LYS A 145 32.65 -9.16 -7.38
N GLN A 146 33.97 -9.17 -7.62
CA GLN A 146 34.94 -8.53 -6.73
C GLN A 146 34.67 -7.03 -6.62
N LEU A 147 34.44 -6.37 -7.75
CA LEU A 147 34.20 -4.93 -7.79
C LEU A 147 32.91 -4.52 -7.07
N ILE A 148 31.82 -5.27 -7.25
CA ILE A 148 30.58 -5.05 -6.49
C ILE A 148 30.83 -5.24 -4.99
N SER A 149 31.62 -6.24 -4.61
CA SER A 149 31.96 -6.48 -3.20
C SER A 149 32.80 -5.35 -2.60
N GLU A 150 33.74 -4.78 -3.36
CA GLU A 150 34.55 -3.64 -2.96
C GLU A 150 33.70 -2.38 -2.80
N TRP A 151 32.84 -2.08 -3.76
CA TRP A 151 31.90 -0.96 -3.65
C TRP A 151 30.95 -1.14 -2.46
N ARG A 152 30.50 -2.36 -2.17
CA ARG A 152 29.67 -2.64 -0.99
C ARG A 152 30.42 -2.36 0.32
N LYS A 153 31.70 -2.77 0.43
CA LYS A 153 32.54 -2.47 1.60
C LYS A 153 32.79 -0.97 1.76
N LYS A 154 33.22 -0.31 0.68
CA LYS A 154 33.41 1.16 0.65
C LYS A 154 32.13 1.90 1.03
N TRP A 155 30.96 1.41 0.63
CA TRP A 155 29.68 2.02 0.99
C TRP A 155 29.40 1.90 2.49
N GLN A 156 29.59 0.71 3.07
CA GLN A 156 29.41 0.47 4.51
C GLN A 156 30.37 1.31 5.37
N GLU A 157 31.60 1.50 4.90
CA GLU A 157 32.63 2.32 5.55
C GLU A 157 32.51 3.82 5.24
N LYS A 158 31.53 4.23 4.41
CA LYS A 158 31.34 5.61 3.92
C LYS A 158 32.55 6.18 3.15
N LEU A 159 33.32 5.32 2.48
CA LEU A 159 34.52 5.61 1.70
C LEU A 159 34.29 5.61 0.18
N LEU A 160 33.04 5.62 -0.28
CA LEU A 160 32.75 5.67 -1.72
C LEU A 160 33.18 7.01 -2.30
N THR A 161 33.95 6.98 -3.39
CA THR A 161 34.37 8.21 -4.07
C THR A 161 33.23 8.80 -4.90
N LYS A 162 33.30 10.11 -5.22
CA LYS A 162 32.33 10.74 -6.13
C LYS A 162 32.33 10.11 -7.53
N GLU A 163 33.45 9.53 -7.96
CA GLU A 163 33.54 8.80 -9.23
C GLU A 163 32.82 7.45 -9.15
N ASP A 164 33.00 6.70 -8.06
CA ASP A 164 32.30 5.43 -7.83
C ASP A 164 30.78 5.64 -7.88
N VAL A 165 30.27 6.69 -7.19
CA VAL A 165 28.84 7.03 -7.19
C VAL A 165 28.34 7.33 -8.60
N LYS A 166 29.05 8.16 -9.37
CA LYS A 166 28.67 8.49 -10.76
C LYS A 166 28.60 7.26 -11.65
N ILE A 167 29.56 6.33 -11.51
CA ILE A 167 29.57 5.09 -12.30
C ILE A 167 28.38 4.21 -11.92
N ILE A 168 28.09 4.07 -10.63
CA ILE A 168 26.92 3.30 -10.15
C ILE A 168 25.61 3.89 -10.66
N ASP A 169 25.45 5.22 -10.65
CA ASP A 169 24.27 5.90 -11.17
C ASP A 169 24.10 5.72 -12.69
N LEU A 170 25.21 5.70 -13.45
CA LEU A 170 25.19 5.42 -14.88
C LEU A 170 24.79 3.97 -15.17
N ILE A 171 25.31 3.01 -14.42
CA ILE A 171 24.91 1.58 -14.52
C ILE A 171 23.41 1.44 -14.25
N PHE A 172 22.89 2.13 -13.24
CA PHE A 172 21.47 2.11 -12.92
C PHE A 172 20.62 2.78 -14.01
N SER A 173 21.10 3.86 -14.62
CA SER A 173 20.41 4.52 -15.74
C SER A 173 20.34 3.62 -16.98
N GLU A 174 21.42 2.92 -17.32
CA GLU A 174 21.41 1.93 -18.41
C GLU A 174 20.45 0.77 -18.12
N PHE A 175 20.36 0.34 -16.85
CA PHE A 175 19.38 -0.65 -16.43
C PHE A 175 17.95 -0.16 -16.63
N MET A 176 17.63 1.06 -16.19
CA MET A 176 16.33 1.70 -16.41
C MET A 176 15.96 1.71 -17.89
N ASP A 177 16.89 2.09 -18.76
CA ASP A 177 16.67 2.13 -20.20
C ASP A 177 16.42 0.73 -20.79
N SER A 178 17.14 -0.28 -20.29
CA SER A 178 16.93 -1.68 -20.69
C SER A 178 15.55 -2.20 -20.26
N MET A 179 15.11 -1.85 -19.05
CA MET A 179 13.75 -2.15 -18.54
C MET A 179 12.65 -1.50 -19.39
N CYS A 180 12.85 -0.27 -19.85
CA CYS A 180 11.92 0.40 -20.75
C CYS A 180 11.83 -0.28 -22.13
N LYS A 181 12.97 -0.75 -22.66
CA LYS A 181 13.04 -1.38 -23.98
C LYS A 181 12.51 -2.82 -23.99
N ASN A 182 12.84 -3.63 -22.98
CA ASN A 182 12.51 -5.06 -22.95
C ASN A 182 12.13 -5.55 -21.53
N PRO A 183 10.98 -5.11 -20.99
CA PRO A 183 10.58 -5.43 -19.61
C PRO A 183 10.39 -6.93 -19.39
N GLU A 184 9.85 -7.65 -20.37
CA GLU A 184 9.56 -9.09 -20.24
C GLU A 184 10.82 -9.93 -20.02
N LYS A 185 11.92 -9.61 -20.71
CA LYS A 185 13.19 -10.34 -20.57
C LYS A 185 13.70 -10.27 -19.14
N ILE A 186 13.68 -9.08 -18.54
CA ILE A 186 14.20 -8.85 -17.18
C ILE A 186 13.25 -9.45 -16.14
N ILE A 187 11.93 -9.29 -16.33
CA ILE A 187 10.93 -9.91 -15.47
C ILE A 187 11.09 -11.44 -15.48
N ASN A 188 11.29 -12.07 -16.65
CA ASN A 188 11.47 -13.51 -16.75
C ASN A 188 12.75 -14.00 -16.05
N ILE A 189 13.86 -13.28 -16.19
CA ILE A 189 15.10 -13.58 -15.43
C ILE A 189 14.82 -13.57 -13.93
N MET A 190 14.06 -12.58 -13.45
CA MET A 190 13.73 -12.49 -12.04
C MET A 190 12.74 -13.58 -11.59
N ILE A 191 11.76 -13.94 -12.42
CA ILE A 191 10.84 -15.05 -12.16
C ILE A 191 11.61 -16.36 -11.98
N GLU A 192 12.57 -16.66 -12.86
CA GLU A 192 13.40 -17.85 -12.74
C GLU A 192 14.27 -17.81 -11.47
N HIS A 193 14.80 -16.63 -11.12
CA HIS A 193 15.54 -16.47 -9.89
C HIS A 193 14.68 -16.78 -8.64
N VAL A 194 13.48 -16.21 -8.56
CA VAL A 194 12.60 -16.44 -7.40
C VAL A 194 12.04 -17.87 -7.37
N LYS A 195 11.83 -18.53 -8.51
CA LYS A 195 11.49 -19.97 -8.57
C LYS A 195 12.60 -20.83 -7.98
N LYS A 196 13.86 -20.53 -8.30
CA LYS A 196 15.02 -21.20 -7.70
C LYS A 196 15.07 -20.98 -6.19
N LEU A 197 14.73 -19.78 -5.72
CA LEU A 197 14.62 -19.54 -4.28
C LEU A 197 13.45 -20.33 -3.67
N ASN A 198 12.32 -20.43 -4.37
CA ASN A 198 11.15 -21.18 -3.90
C ASN A 198 11.40 -22.68 -3.82
N SER A 199 12.26 -23.24 -4.68
CA SER A 199 12.62 -24.67 -4.58
C SER A 199 13.47 -24.99 -3.35
N GLN A 200 14.07 -23.98 -2.72
CA GLN A 200 14.84 -24.12 -1.48
C GLN A 200 14.01 -23.78 -0.23
N LEU A 201 13.10 -22.82 -0.34
CA LEU A 201 12.38 -22.24 0.80
C LEU A 201 10.90 -22.64 0.88
N HIS A 202 10.31 -23.12 -0.21
CA HIS A 202 8.89 -23.46 -0.34
C HIS A 202 7.94 -22.40 0.25
N TYR A 203 8.14 -21.13 -0.12
CA TYR A 203 7.31 -20.01 0.33
C TYR A 203 6.03 -19.81 -0.51
N ILE A 204 5.96 -20.41 -1.71
CA ILE A 204 4.70 -20.58 -2.45
C ILE A 204 4.16 -21.95 -2.06
N LEU A 205 3.03 -21.96 -1.34
CA LEU A 205 2.47 -23.18 -0.80
C LEU A 205 1.68 -23.95 -1.88
N PRO A 206 1.51 -25.27 -1.72
CA PRO A 206 0.80 -26.09 -2.71
C PRO A 206 -0.59 -25.56 -3.12
N HIS A 207 -1.36 -25.00 -2.18
CA HIS A 207 -2.68 -24.45 -2.48
C HIS A 207 -2.64 -23.13 -3.29
N GLU A 208 -1.53 -22.41 -3.27
CA GLU A 208 -1.32 -21.14 -3.99
C GLU A 208 -0.71 -21.36 -5.39
N THR A 209 -0.13 -22.53 -5.63
CA THR A 209 0.72 -22.80 -6.81
C THR A 209 0.02 -22.49 -8.13
N ARG A 210 -1.27 -22.85 -8.24
CA ARG A 210 -2.07 -22.61 -9.46
C ARG A 210 -2.28 -21.12 -9.77
N GLU A 211 -2.43 -20.29 -8.73
CA GLU A 211 -2.59 -18.85 -8.90
C GLU A 211 -1.28 -18.24 -9.39
N TYR A 212 -0.15 -18.65 -8.81
CA TYR A 212 1.18 -18.22 -9.24
C TYR A 212 1.53 -18.69 -10.66
N GLU A 213 1.17 -19.91 -11.07
CA GLU A 213 1.30 -20.36 -12.46
C GLU A 213 0.45 -19.51 -13.43
N THR A 214 -0.72 -19.07 -12.98
CA THR A 214 -1.59 -18.19 -13.78
C THR A 214 -1.00 -16.78 -13.88
N PHE A 215 -0.45 -16.26 -12.78
CA PHE A 215 0.23 -14.97 -12.78
C PHE A 215 1.47 -15.01 -13.65
N GLU A 216 2.27 -16.06 -13.59
CA GLU A 216 3.44 -16.22 -14.44
C GLU A 216 3.07 -16.15 -15.94
N LYS A 217 2.04 -16.89 -16.36
CA LYS A 217 1.64 -17.01 -17.77
C LYS A 217 0.91 -15.79 -18.32
N LYS A 218 0.09 -15.12 -17.50
CA LYS A 218 -0.85 -14.08 -17.97
C LYS A 218 -0.59 -12.69 -17.38
N TYR A 219 0.07 -12.61 -16.23
CA TYR A 219 0.13 -11.42 -15.40
C TYR A 219 1.49 -11.31 -14.68
N ASN A 220 2.59 -11.34 -15.44
CA ASN A 220 3.95 -11.41 -14.92
C ASN A 220 4.30 -10.30 -13.89
N LYS A 221 3.73 -9.09 -14.03
CA LYS A 221 3.85 -8.00 -13.05
C LYS A 221 3.19 -8.33 -11.70
N HIS A 222 2.00 -8.94 -11.74
CA HIS A 222 1.32 -9.39 -10.53
C HIS A 222 2.08 -10.51 -9.83
N TYR A 223 2.75 -11.37 -10.60
CA TYR A 223 3.67 -12.37 -10.03
C TYR A 223 4.79 -11.71 -9.23
N VAL A 224 5.50 -10.75 -9.84
CA VAL A 224 6.60 -9.99 -9.20
C VAL A 224 6.13 -9.35 -7.89
N ARG A 225 5.01 -8.62 -7.92
CA ARG A 225 4.47 -7.94 -6.72
C ARG A 225 4.03 -8.92 -5.64
N SER A 226 3.41 -10.04 -6.03
CA SER A 226 2.94 -11.05 -5.06
C SER A 226 4.10 -11.75 -4.38
N VAL A 227 5.20 -12.04 -5.10
CA VAL A 227 6.42 -12.60 -4.49
C VAL A 227 7.11 -11.56 -3.60
N GLN A 228 7.18 -10.29 -4.02
CA GLN A 228 7.73 -9.21 -3.21
C GLN A 228 7.03 -9.12 -1.84
N ASN A 229 5.70 -9.13 -1.84
CA ASN A 229 4.89 -9.08 -0.61
C ASN A 229 5.17 -10.28 0.31
N LYS A 230 5.33 -11.49 -0.26
CA LYS A 230 5.71 -12.67 0.53
C LYS A 230 7.09 -12.53 1.18
N PHE A 231 8.09 -12.00 0.46
CA PHE A 231 9.41 -11.76 1.05
C PHE A 231 9.38 -10.69 2.12
N GLN A 232 8.59 -9.64 1.94
CA GLN A 232 8.38 -8.61 2.98
C GLN A 232 7.78 -9.23 4.25
N GLU A 233 6.77 -10.07 4.09
CA GLU A 233 6.13 -10.78 5.20
C GLU A 233 7.10 -11.72 5.93
N ILE A 234 7.85 -12.55 5.19
CA ILE A 234 8.85 -13.46 5.75
C ILE A 234 9.93 -12.68 6.50
N THR A 235 10.39 -11.56 5.94
CA THR A 235 11.38 -10.69 6.56
C THR A 235 10.86 -10.08 7.86
N SER A 236 9.61 -9.61 7.87
CA SER A 236 8.96 -9.06 9.06
C SER A 236 8.78 -10.12 10.15
N LEU A 237 8.32 -11.33 9.80
CA LEU A 237 8.17 -12.43 10.75
C LEU A 237 9.52 -12.89 11.32
N THR A 238 10.55 -12.93 10.50
CA THR A 238 11.91 -13.29 10.94
C THR A 238 12.48 -12.24 11.90
N GLY A 239 12.33 -10.95 11.56
CA GLY A 239 12.76 -9.84 12.43
C GLY A 239 12.05 -9.87 13.78
N PHE A 240 10.72 -10.09 13.78
CA PHE A 240 9.94 -10.25 15.00
C PHE A 240 10.45 -11.41 15.88
N ILE A 241 10.81 -12.56 15.30
CA ILE A 241 11.38 -13.69 16.05
C ILE A 241 12.76 -13.33 16.64
N GLU A 242 13.61 -12.64 15.87
CA GLU A 242 14.95 -12.22 16.33
C GLU A 242 14.87 -11.20 17.47
N GLU A 243 13.95 -10.23 17.37
CA GLU A 243 13.66 -9.24 18.41
C GLU A 243 13.18 -9.95 19.69
N LEU A 244 12.16 -10.81 19.60
CA LEU A 244 11.65 -11.56 20.75
C LEU A 244 12.70 -12.46 21.39
N TYR A 245 13.53 -13.12 20.59
CA TYR A 245 14.62 -13.95 21.14
C TYR A 245 15.64 -13.11 21.92
N THR A 246 15.94 -11.91 21.45
CA THR A 246 16.85 -10.98 22.11
C THR A 246 16.24 -10.42 23.39
N GLU A 247 14.96 -10.05 23.38
CA GLU A 247 14.21 -9.60 24.55
C GLU A 247 14.14 -10.68 25.63
N LEU A 248 13.82 -11.92 25.28
CA LEU A 248 13.76 -13.03 26.23
C LEU A 248 15.12 -13.37 26.86
N ASN A 249 16.23 -13.13 26.16
CA ASN A 249 17.58 -13.35 26.71
C ASN A 249 18.01 -12.25 27.69
N ASN A 250 17.43 -11.05 27.60
CA ASN A 250 17.79 -9.88 28.42
C ASN A 250 16.73 -9.53 29.47
N PHE A 251 15.82 -10.45 29.75
CA PHE A 251 14.58 -10.19 30.46
C PHE A 251 14.77 -9.94 31.97
N GLN A 252 14.07 -8.94 32.54
CA GLN A 252 14.20 -8.55 33.96
C GLN A 252 12.89 -8.55 34.80
N GLU A 253 11.67 -8.55 34.22
CA GLU A 253 10.41 -8.43 35.00
C GLU A 253 9.20 -9.25 34.49
N ASP A 254 8.61 -10.13 35.31
CA ASP A 254 7.59 -11.13 34.92
C ASP A 254 6.30 -10.61 34.21
N SER A 255 5.91 -9.34 34.38
CA SER A 255 4.64 -8.82 33.82
C SER A 255 4.65 -8.69 32.29
N GLU A 256 5.82 -8.48 31.69
CA GLU A 256 5.98 -8.33 30.23
C GLU A 256 5.90 -9.69 29.49
N LEU A 257 6.22 -10.82 30.15
CA LEU A 257 6.22 -12.15 29.52
C LEU A 257 4.84 -12.61 29.07
N LYS A 258 3.79 -12.28 29.83
CA LYS A 258 2.41 -12.61 29.47
C LYS A 258 1.99 -11.85 28.21
N GLY A 259 2.41 -10.60 28.06
CA GLY A 259 2.21 -9.79 26.86
C GLY A 259 2.93 -10.39 25.64
N ILE A 260 4.22 -10.71 25.79
CA ILE A 260 5.03 -11.35 24.74
C ILE A 260 4.41 -12.67 24.29
N ARG A 261 4.02 -13.53 25.23
CA ARG A 261 3.38 -14.82 24.92
C ARG A 261 2.06 -14.64 24.15
N LYS A 262 1.23 -13.66 24.54
CA LYS A 262 -0.01 -13.35 23.81
C LYS A 262 0.27 -12.93 22.36
N GLN A 263 1.31 -12.13 22.13
CA GLN A 263 1.73 -11.73 20.78
C GLN A 263 2.20 -12.94 19.94
N ILE A 264 3.04 -13.81 20.52
CA ILE A 264 3.51 -15.04 19.86
C ILE A 264 2.32 -15.91 19.45
N LEU A 265 1.40 -16.19 20.38
CA LEU A 265 0.22 -17.03 20.12
C LEU A 265 -0.71 -16.41 19.08
N SER A 266 -0.88 -15.09 19.10
CA SER A 266 -1.65 -14.36 18.08
C SER A 266 -1.04 -14.54 16.69
N LYS A 267 0.29 -14.40 16.55
CA LYS A 267 0.99 -14.66 15.27
C LYS A 267 0.88 -16.10 14.80
N MET A 268 1.00 -17.07 15.72
CA MET A 268 0.79 -18.48 15.40
C MET A 268 -0.66 -18.78 14.98
N GLN A 269 -1.66 -18.12 15.57
CA GLN A 269 -3.05 -18.21 15.13
C GLN A 269 -3.25 -17.61 13.74
N GLN A 270 -2.65 -16.45 13.47
CA GLN A 270 -2.70 -15.79 12.17
C GLN A 270 -2.15 -16.71 11.05
N LEU A 271 -0.97 -17.31 11.24
CA LEU A 271 -0.37 -18.23 10.25
C LEU A 271 -1.26 -19.44 9.96
N ARG A 272 -2.02 -19.93 10.94
CA ARG A 272 -2.99 -21.03 10.76
C ARG A 272 -4.24 -20.57 10.01
N LYS A 273 -4.81 -19.43 10.40
CA LYS A 273 -6.00 -18.85 9.77
C LYS A 273 -5.78 -18.55 8.28
N GLU A 274 -4.58 -18.05 7.97
CA GLU A 274 -4.15 -17.77 6.60
C GLU A 274 -3.70 -19.02 5.83
N LYS A 275 -3.85 -20.22 6.43
CA LYS A 275 -3.47 -21.52 5.85
C LYS A 275 -2.00 -21.63 5.42
N LYS A 276 -1.14 -20.79 6.01
CA LYS A 276 0.31 -20.84 5.80
C LYS A 276 0.95 -22.05 6.46
N ILE A 277 0.29 -22.56 7.49
CA ILE A 277 0.70 -23.72 8.27
C ILE A 277 -0.44 -24.72 8.35
N ILE A 278 -0.08 -26.00 8.15
CA ILE A 278 -0.91 -27.14 8.50
C ILE A 278 -0.20 -27.83 9.66
N GLN A 279 -0.77 -27.74 10.86
CA GLN A 279 -0.06 -28.07 12.11
C GLN A 279 0.54 -29.47 12.13
N PHE A 280 -0.16 -30.47 11.61
CA PHE A 280 0.33 -31.86 11.60
C PHE A 280 1.42 -32.15 10.56
N TYR A 281 1.72 -31.21 9.66
CA TYR A 281 2.90 -31.29 8.79
C TYR A 281 4.10 -30.51 9.36
N VAL A 282 3.94 -29.76 10.45
CA VAL A 282 5.07 -29.08 11.09
C VAL A 282 5.90 -30.13 11.82
N PRO A 283 7.19 -30.31 11.47
CA PRO A 283 8.05 -31.28 12.13
C PRO A 283 8.15 -30.99 13.64
N GLU A 284 8.37 -32.00 14.47
CA GLU A 284 8.68 -31.83 15.91
C GLU A 284 7.58 -31.19 16.80
N ILE A 285 6.40 -30.88 16.25
CA ILE A 285 5.22 -30.49 17.03
C ILE A 285 4.31 -31.71 17.17
N GLY A 286 4.01 -32.09 18.41
CA GLY A 286 3.07 -33.16 18.71
C GLY A 286 1.70 -32.88 18.08
N CYS A 287 1.13 -33.88 17.43
CA CYS A 287 -0.20 -33.78 16.84
C CYS A 287 -1.24 -34.09 17.94
N ALA A 288 -2.08 -33.11 18.29
CA ALA A 288 -3.22 -33.33 19.17
C ALA A 288 -4.12 -34.44 18.60
N GLU A 289 -4.76 -35.23 19.47
CA GLU A 289 -5.58 -36.37 19.02
C GLU A 289 -6.69 -35.95 18.07
N GLU A 290 -7.29 -34.78 18.30
CA GLU A 290 -8.30 -34.14 17.44
C GLU A 290 -7.81 -33.84 16.00
N LEU A 291 -6.49 -33.75 15.79
CA LEU A 291 -5.89 -33.47 14.49
C LEU A 291 -5.45 -34.75 13.75
N LYS A 292 -5.50 -35.93 14.39
CA LYS A 292 -5.12 -37.20 13.77
C LYS A 292 -6.10 -37.59 12.66
N ASP A 293 -7.40 -37.47 12.90
CA ASP A 293 -8.46 -37.76 11.91
C ASP A 293 -8.39 -36.81 10.70
N LEU A 294 -8.06 -35.54 10.94
CA LEU A 294 -7.83 -34.56 9.88
C LEU A 294 -6.59 -34.91 9.06
N ARG A 295 -5.51 -35.39 9.69
CA ARG A 295 -4.29 -35.82 9.01
C ARG A 295 -4.53 -37.00 8.06
N GLU A 296 -5.38 -37.96 8.45
CA GLU A 296 -5.71 -39.12 7.61
C GLU A 296 -6.54 -38.74 6.38
N THR A 297 -7.40 -37.74 6.51
CA THR A 297 -8.29 -37.28 5.43
C THR A 297 -7.66 -36.18 4.55
N PHE A 298 -6.64 -35.47 5.03
CA PHE A 298 -6.01 -34.35 4.32
C PHE A 298 -5.39 -34.69 2.95
N PRO A 299 -4.79 -35.88 2.73
CA PRO A 299 -4.31 -36.28 1.40
C PRO A 299 -5.40 -36.19 0.32
N LEU A 300 -6.67 -36.40 0.67
CA LEU A 300 -7.80 -36.25 -0.26
C LEU A 300 -8.02 -34.79 -0.69
N VAL A 301 -7.71 -33.84 0.19
CA VAL A 301 -7.71 -32.39 -0.12
C VAL A 301 -6.58 -32.07 -1.08
N LEU A 302 -5.39 -32.65 -0.88
CA LEU A 302 -4.24 -32.47 -1.76
C LEU A 302 -4.46 -33.05 -3.16
N ILE A 303 -5.19 -34.16 -3.29
CA ILE A 303 -5.56 -34.73 -4.58
C ILE A 303 -6.33 -33.71 -5.45
N LYS A 304 -7.20 -32.89 -4.86
CA LYS A 304 -7.93 -31.83 -5.58
C LYS A 304 -7.01 -30.73 -6.12
N MET A 305 -5.77 -30.64 -5.61
CA MET A 305 -4.76 -29.67 -6.01
C MET A 305 -3.78 -30.21 -7.05
N ILE A 306 -3.86 -31.50 -7.42
CA ILE A 306 -2.99 -32.10 -8.43
C ILE A 306 -3.22 -31.40 -9.79
N PRO A 307 -2.15 -31.04 -10.54
CA PRO A 307 -2.29 -30.42 -11.85
C PRO A 307 -3.12 -31.28 -12.81
N LYS A 308 -4.05 -30.64 -13.52
CA LYS A 308 -4.88 -31.30 -14.55
C LYS A 308 -3.97 -31.92 -15.62
N GLY A 309 -4.21 -33.18 -15.95
CA GLY A 309 -3.39 -33.95 -16.88
C GLY A 309 -2.24 -34.75 -16.24
N THR A 310 -2.06 -34.69 -14.91
CA THR A 310 -1.11 -35.56 -14.21
C THR A 310 -1.58 -37.02 -14.30
N PRO A 311 -0.79 -37.95 -14.85
CA PRO A 311 -1.16 -39.37 -14.91
C PRO A 311 -1.37 -39.98 -13.52
N LEU A 312 -2.39 -40.83 -13.34
CA LEU A 312 -2.75 -41.48 -12.07
C LEU A 312 -1.55 -42.13 -11.36
N LYS A 313 -0.65 -42.76 -12.12
CA LYS A 313 0.59 -43.37 -11.59
C LYS A 313 1.52 -42.41 -10.83
N TYR A 314 1.40 -41.10 -11.05
CA TYR A 314 2.20 -40.08 -10.37
C TYR A 314 1.48 -39.38 -9.23
N TRP A 315 0.18 -39.63 -8.99
CA TRP A 315 -0.61 -38.89 -8.00
C TRP A 315 -0.02 -39.04 -6.59
N SER A 316 0.27 -40.28 -6.17
CA SER A 316 0.88 -40.55 -4.85
C SER A 316 2.22 -39.82 -4.67
N LYS A 317 3.07 -39.80 -5.72
CA LYS A 317 4.34 -39.07 -5.70
C LYS A 317 4.14 -37.56 -5.58
N THR A 318 3.15 -37.02 -6.29
CA THR A 318 2.81 -35.58 -6.27
C THR A 318 2.25 -35.16 -4.92
N VAL A 319 1.35 -35.95 -4.32
CA VAL A 319 0.82 -35.69 -2.97
C VAL A 319 1.96 -35.67 -1.96
N LYS A 320 2.82 -36.70 -1.93
CA LYS A 320 4.00 -36.73 -1.03
C LYS A 320 4.91 -35.52 -1.22
N LYS A 321 5.07 -35.03 -2.45
CA LYS A 321 5.83 -33.80 -2.72
C LYS A 321 5.15 -32.56 -2.12
N MET A 322 3.81 -32.46 -2.21
CA MET A 322 3.07 -31.36 -1.59
C MET A 322 3.14 -31.39 -0.06
N GLU A 323 3.04 -32.58 0.55
CA GLU A 323 3.22 -32.75 1.99
C GLU A 323 4.61 -32.29 2.43
N LYS A 324 5.64 -32.73 1.70
CA LYS A 324 7.03 -32.31 1.92
C LYS A 324 7.20 -30.79 1.79
N ASN A 325 6.56 -30.17 0.80
CA ASN A 325 6.59 -28.72 0.63
C ASN A 325 5.98 -27.98 1.83
N TYR A 326 4.88 -28.48 2.39
CA TYR A 326 4.31 -27.89 3.61
C TYR A 326 5.25 -28.04 4.81
N SER A 327 5.82 -29.24 5.02
CA SER A 327 6.69 -29.51 6.16
C SER A 327 8.01 -28.74 6.11
N GLU A 328 8.61 -28.60 4.92
CA GLU A 328 9.92 -27.96 4.71
C GLU A 328 9.82 -26.45 4.40
N SER A 329 8.60 -25.90 4.36
CA SER A 329 8.38 -24.47 4.08
C SER A 329 9.07 -23.55 5.09
N ILE A 330 9.44 -22.37 4.61
CA ILE A 330 9.94 -21.29 5.46
C ILE A 330 8.92 -20.92 6.53
N TYR A 331 7.62 -20.99 6.22
CA TYR A 331 6.55 -20.77 7.19
C TYR A 331 6.55 -21.84 8.29
N SER A 332 6.79 -23.12 7.96
CA SER A 332 6.96 -24.20 8.94
C SER A 332 8.09 -23.91 9.91
N LYS A 333 9.25 -23.44 9.40
CA LYS A 333 10.40 -23.01 10.22
C LYS A 333 10.07 -21.81 11.11
N ILE A 334 9.38 -20.80 10.58
CA ILE A 334 8.91 -19.63 11.33
C ILE A 334 7.95 -20.06 12.46
N TYR A 335 7.00 -20.95 12.16
CA TYR A 335 6.05 -21.45 13.14
C TYR A 335 6.74 -22.26 14.24
N LEU A 336 7.76 -23.04 13.90
CA LEU A 336 8.59 -23.77 14.87
C LEU A 336 9.38 -22.84 15.79
N ALA A 337 9.92 -21.74 15.26
CA ALA A 337 10.60 -20.74 16.06
C ALA A 337 9.63 -20.07 17.04
N LEU A 338 8.45 -19.66 16.57
CA LEU A 338 7.40 -19.09 17.43
C LEU A 338 6.91 -20.07 18.50
N HIS A 339 6.74 -21.35 18.14
CA HIS A 339 6.39 -22.39 19.10
C HIS A 339 7.47 -22.56 20.18
N SER A 340 8.75 -22.58 19.77
CA SER A 340 9.88 -22.66 20.70
C SER A 340 9.95 -21.45 21.63
N LEU A 341 9.74 -20.24 21.10
CA LEU A 341 9.63 -19.02 21.91
C LEU A 341 8.46 -19.10 22.90
N SER A 342 7.30 -19.61 22.48
CA SER A 342 6.15 -19.80 23.39
C SER A 342 6.47 -20.78 24.53
N LEU A 343 7.21 -21.86 24.27
CA LEU A 343 7.65 -22.79 25.31
C LEU A 343 8.63 -22.12 26.27
N LEU A 344 9.59 -21.35 25.75
CA LEU A 344 10.52 -20.60 26.59
C LEU A 344 9.81 -19.59 27.50
N THR A 345 8.77 -18.91 27.01
CA THR A 345 7.96 -18.01 27.88
C THR A 345 7.20 -18.76 28.98
N LEU A 346 6.82 -20.01 28.77
CA LEU A 346 6.19 -20.86 29.79
C LEU A 346 7.19 -21.27 30.86
N ASP A 347 8.37 -21.71 30.42
CA ASP A 347 9.44 -22.18 31.32
C ASP A 347 10.01 -21.06 32.19
N ILE A 348 10.07 -19.82 31.67
CA ILE A 348 10.50 -18.65 32.46
C ILE A 348 9.45 -18.29 33.53
N ASN A 349 8.16 -18.44 33.24
CA ASN A 349 7.07 -18.18 34.20
C ASN A 349 6.93 -19.24 35.31
N ASN A 350 7.37 -20.48 35.07
CA ASN A 350 7.13 -21.63 35.94
C ASN A 350 8.37 -22.04 36.73
N SER A 351 9.16 -21.08 37.25
CA SER A 351 10.46 -21.27 37.92
C SER A 351 10.45 -22.24 39.12
N ASN A 352 10.34 -23.54 38.85
CA ASN A 352 10.69 -24.69 39.68
C ASN A 352 10.77 -25.94 38.78
N ASN A 353 12.00 -26.43 38.59
CA ASN A 353 12.37 -27.75 38.04
C ASN A 353 12.01 -28.06 36.57
N GLU A 354 12.85 -27.64 35.61
CA GLU A 354 13.19 -28.44 34.40
C GLU A 354 14.30 -27.75 33.55
N PHE A 355 15.53 -27.70 34.08
CA PHE A 355 16.69 -27.13 33.35
C PHE A 355 17.05 -27.87 32.04
N ILE A 356 16.59 -29.12 31.86
CA ILE A 356 16.96 -29.99 30.74
C ILE A 356 16.16 -29.66 29.46
N ASN A 357 14.84 -29.45 29.56
CA ASN A 357 13.97 -29.11 28.42
C ASN A 357 14.23 -27.70 27.84
N LYS A 358 14.64 -26.76 28.71
CA LYS A 358 15.04 -25.41 28.32
C LYS A 358 16.24 -25.43 27.36
N ASN A 359 17.22 -26.30 27.60
CA ASN A 359 18.44 -26.38 26.80
C ASN A 359 18.18 -26.96 25.39
N GLU A 360 17.29 -27.96 25.27
CA GLU A 360 16.91 -28.52 23.97
C GLU A 360 16.08 -27.52 23.14
N THR A 361 15.11 -26.85 23.77
CA THR A 361 14.27 -25.83 23.10
C THR A 361 15.10 -24.63 22.63
N ILE A 362 16.06 -24.16 23.44
CA ILE A 362 17.01 -23.10 23.04
C ILE A 362 17.87 -23.58 21.87
N LYS A 363 18.50 -24.75 21.96
CA LYS A 363 19.32 -25.31 20.87
C LYS A 363 18.53 -25.46 19.58
N ARG A 364 17.26 -25.87 19.66
CA ARG A 364 16.37 -25.94 18.49
C ARG A 364 16.11 -24.55 17.91
N LEU A 365 15.75 -23.59 18.75
CA LEU A 365 15.50 -22.21 18.31
C LEU A 365 16.74 -21.60 17.66
N GLU A 366 17.93 -21.77 18.23
CA GLU A 366 19.19 -21.30 17.65
C GLU A 366 19.49 -21.94 16.29
N ARG A 367 19.21 -23.25 16.13
CA ARG A 367 19.33 -23.92 14.81
C ARG A 367 18.39 -23.30 13.79
N ILE A 368 17.14 -23.04 14.17
CA ILE A 368 16.15 -22.42 13.28
C ILE A 368 16.57 -20.99 12.92
N LEU A 369 16.99 -20.19 13.91
CA LEU A 369 17.48 -18.83 13.70
C LEU A 369 18.69 -18.80 12.76
N LYS A 370 19.63 -19.75 12.87
CA LYS A 370 20.74 -19.89 11.90
C LYS A 370 20.23 -20.14 10.48
N ILE A 371 19.21 -20.98 10.31
CA ILE A 371 18.59 -21.23 8.99
C ILE A 371 17.90 -19.97 8.46
N LEU A 372 17.11 -19.28 9.28
CA LEU A 372 16.43 -18.04 8.88
C LEU A 372 17.45 -16.95 8.50
N LYS A 373 18.50 -16.79 9.31
CA LYS A 373 19.59 -15.85 9.07
C LYS A 373 20.38 -16.17 7.81
N TYR A 374 20.61 -17.46 7.53
CA TYR A 374 21.27 -17.91 6.30
C TYR A 374 20.52 -17.46 5.03
N HIS A 375 19.19 -17.48 5.07
CA HIS A 375 18.35 -17.08 3.93
C HIS A 375 17.97 -15.59 3.92
N SER A 376 18.07 -14.91 5.07
CA SER A 376 17.65 -13.51 5.25
C SER A 376 18.27 -12.54 4.23
N THR A 377 19.58 -12.65 3.98
CA THR A 377 20.26 -11.78 3.00
C THR A 377 19.68 -11.94 1.60
N GLU A 378 19.53 -13.17 1.13
CA GLU A 378 19.03 -13.47 -0.21
C GLU A 378 17.56 -13.06 -0.38
N ILE A 379 16.73 -13.24 0.65
CA ILE A 379 15.32 -12.81 0.68
C ILE A 379 15.23 -11.29 0.61
N LYS A 380 16.00 -10.57 1.43
CA LYS A 380 16.01 -9.10 1.46
C LYS A 380 16.51 -8.49 0.14
N THR A 381 17.60 -9.03 -0.40
CA THR A 381 18.13 -8.63 -1.71
C THR A 381 17.09 -8.88 -2.81
N SER A 382 16.46 -10.06 -2.82
CA SER A 382 15.41 -10.37 -3.80
C SER A 382 14.18 -9.47 -3.65
N GLN A 383 13.77 -9.15 -2.41
CA GLN A 383 12.67 -8.24 -2.13
C GLN A 383 12.92 -6.83 -2.67
N SER A 384 14.12 -6.27 -2.43
CA SER A 384 14.50 -4.94 -2.92
C SER A 384 14.50 -4.90 -4.46
N ILE A 385 15.13 -5.90 -5.10
CA ILE A 385 15.15 -6.03 -6.56
C ILE A 385 13.73 -6.14 -7.14
N LEU A 386 12.87 -6.99 -6.57
CA LEU A 386 11.48 -7.11 -7.00
C LEU A 386 10.70 -5.82 -6.82
N GLY A 387 10.96 -5.07 -5.74
CA GLY A 387 10.35 -3.76 -5.50
C GLY A 387 10.71 -2.76 -6.59
N ILE A 388 12.00 -2.65 -6.92
CA ILE A 388 12.47 -1.79 -7.99
C ILE A 388 11.86 -2.20 -9.34
N ILE A 389 11.87 -3.50 -9.67
CA ILE A 389 11.26 -4.01 -10.91
C ILE A 389 9.74 -3.75 -10.93
N ALA A 390 9.04 -3.94 -9.81
CA ALA A 390 7.62 -3.67 -9.70
C ALA A 390 7.34 -2.19 -9.98
N ASP A 391 8.06 -1.29 -9.31
CA ASP A 391 7.89 0.15 -9.43
C ASP A 391 8.21 0.63 -10.87
N MET A 392 9.28 0.12 -11.48
CA MET A 392 9.61 0.39 -12.90
C MET A 392 8.56 -0.18 -13.86
N SER A 393 8.05 -1.39 -13.60
CA SER A 393 7.02 -2.02 -14.42
C SER A 393 5.67 -1.29 -14.34
N GLU A 394 5.42 -0.59 -13.23
CA GLU A 394 4.29 0.33 -13.05
C GLU A 394 4.52 1.64 -13.84
N GLN A 395 5.76 2.12 -13.95
CA GLN A 395 6.13 3.31 -14.74
C GLN A 395 6.14 3.09 -16.27
N THR A 396 6.52 1.90 -16.75
CA THR A 396 6.60 1.59 -18.20
C THR A 396 5.24 1.49 -18.90
N VAL A 397 4.14 1.33 -18.16
CA VAL A 397 2.76 1.36 -18.71
C VAL A 397 2.41 2.73 -19.31
N PHE A 398 3.11 3.79 -18.92
CA PHE A 398 2.85 5.14 -19.40
C PHE A 398 3.48 5.47 -20.76
N ASN A 399 4.47 4.69 -21.22
CA ASN A 399 5.26 5.04 -22.40
C ASN A 399 5.00 4.15 -23.63
N THR A 400 4.11 3.16 -23.53
CA THR A 400 3.79 2.29 -24.67
C THR A 400 2.32 2.45 -25.05
N GLU A 401 2.07 3.14 -26.16
CA GLU A 401 0.75 3.24 -26.82
C GLU A 401 0.13 1.87 -27.17
N ALA A 402 0.92 0.79 -27.06
CA ALA A 402 0.57 -0.56 -27.51
C ALA A 402 -0.15 -1.44 -26.47
N ASN A 403 -0.21 -1.09 -25.19
CA ASN A 403 -0.84 -1.96 -24.18
C ASN A 403 -2.21 -1.45 -23.74
N LYS A 404 -3.25 -1.81 -24.51
CA LYS A 404 -4.68 -1.76 -24.12
C LYS A 404 -5.04 -2.77 -23.01
N GLY A 405 -4.18 -2.96 -22.02
CA GLY A 405 -4.52 -3.62 -20.76
C GLY A 405 -4.81 -2.53 -19.74
N GLU A 406 -5.99 -2.57 -19.10
CA GLU A 406 -6.49 -1.49 -18.23
C GLU A 406 -5.36 -0.87 -17.39
N PRO A 407 -4.98 0.41 -17.64
CA PRO A 407 -3.97 1.07 -16.84
C PRO A 407 -4.43 1.02 -15.38
N ARG A 408 -3.47 0.95 -14.45
CA ARG A 408 -3.74 0.92 -13.01
C ARG A 408 -4.88 1.87 -12.69
N MET A 409 -5.90 1.37 -11.98
CA MET A 409 -7.05 2.16 -11.56
C MET A 409 -6.55 3.32 -10.69
N MET A 410 -6.22 4.47 -11.28
CA MET A 410 -5.65 5.61 -10.57
C MET A 410 -6.74 6.33 -9.81
N ILE A 411 -6.35 6.97 -8.70
CA ILE A 411 -7.31 7.82 -8.01
C ILE A 411 -7.34 9.15 -8.78
N PRO A 412 -8.53 9.57 -9.24
CA PRO A 412 -8.72 10.83 -9.95
C PRO A 412 -8.58 12.01 -8.95
N LEU A 413 -7.35 12.32 -8.51
CA LEU A 413 -7.13 13.20 -7.36
C LEU A 413 -7.73 14.60 -7.53
N ASN A 414 -7.69 15.16 -8.74
CA ASN A 414 -8.24 16.48 -9.02
C ASN A 414 -9.77 16.48 -8.89
N GLU A 415 -10.42 15.46 -9.43
CA GLU A 415 -11.86 15.29 -9.41
C GLU A 415 -12.35 14.89 -8.02
N PHE A 416 -11.61 14.03 -7.33
CA PHE A 416 -11.86 13.67 -5.95
C PHE A 416 -11.75 14.89 -5.03
N LYS A 417 -10.71 15.72 -5.19
CA LYS A 417 -10.57 16.97 -4.43
C LYS A 417 -11.74 17.91 -4.65
N ARG A 418 -12.15 18.11 -5.92
CA ARG A 418 -13.33 18.91 -6.25
C ARG A 418 -14.60 18.33 -5.63
N ALA A 419 -14.80 17.02 -5.74
CA ALA A 419 -15.97 16.33 -5.18
C ALA A 419 -16.02 16.46 -3.66
N TRP A 420 -14.89 16.25 -2.98
CA TRP A 420 -14.77 16.44 -1.54
C TRP A 420 -15.09 17.88 -1.13
N SER A 421 -14.52 18.87 -1.82
CA SER A 421 -14.81 20.29 -1.56
C SER A 421 -16.31 20.61 -1.65
N TYR A 422 -17.00 20.11 -2.66
CA TYR A 422 -18.45 20.29 -2.77
C TYR A 422 -19.19 19.59 -1.63
N PHE A 423 -18.96 18.29 -1.45
CA PHE A 423 -19.62 17.47 -0.44
C PHE A 423 -19.46 18.03 0.97
N ILE A 424 -18.22 18.30 1.41
CA ILE A 424 -17.97 18.76 2.78
C ILE A 424 -18.52 20.16 3.01
N SER A 425 -18.52 21.02 1.99
CA SER A 425 -19.11 22.36 2.10
C SER A 425 -20.62 22.29 2.31
N PHE A 426 -21.32 21.41 1.59
CA PHE A 426 -22.77 21.21 1.75
C PHE A 426 -23.10 20.68 3.14
N VAL A 427 -22.37 19.66 3.58
CA VAL A 427 -22.63 19.00 4.87
C VAL A 427 -22.30 19.91 6.05
N LEU A 428 -21.15 20.60 6.03
CA LEU A 428 -20.79 21.50 7.12
C LEU A 428 -21.69 22.73 7.19
N THR A 429 -22.14 23.26 6.04
CA THR A 429 -23.15 24.33 6.02
C THR A 429 -24.47 23.85 6.62
N LEU A 430 -24.91 22.64 6.28
CA LEU A 430 -26.11 22.04 6.88
C LEU A 430 -25.97 21.91 8.41
N ILE A 431 -24.85 21.35 8.90
CA ILE A 431 -24.60 21.17 10.34
C ILE A 431 -24.52 22.52 11.06
N TYR A 432 -23.75 23.46 10.52
CA TYR A 432 -23.56 24.78 11.12
C TYR A 432 -24.90 25.49 11.37
N TYR A 433 -25.78 25.52 10.35
CA TYR A 433 -27.09 26.16 10.46
C TYR A 433 -28.15 25.31 11.18
N GLN A 434 -27.92 24.01 11.39
CA GLN A 434 -28.76 23.15 12.24
C GLN A 434 -28.42 23.30 13.73
N ASP A 435 -27.14 23.34 14.08
CA ASP A 435 -26.67 23.46 15.48
C ASP A 435 -26.93 24.87 16.05
N ASP A 436 -26.85 25.92 15.23
CA ASP A 436 -27.09 27.32 15.63
C ASP A 436 -28.57 27.74 15.67
N ALA A 437 -29.52 26.84 15.41
CA ALA A 437 -30.96 27.14 15.51
C ALA A 437 -31.42 27.62 16.91
N ASN A 438 -30.53 27.55 17.91
CA ASN A 438 -30.73 28.04 19.28
C ASN A 438 -30.02 29.39 19.60
N SER A 439 -29.27 30.00 18.67
CA SER A 439 -28.51 31.23 18.91
C SER A 439 -29.02 32.42 18.06
N THR A 440 -29.19 33.57 18.72
CA THR A 440 -29.74 34.80 18.14
C THR A 440 -28.81 35.39 17.08
N GLY A 441 -29.08 35.16 15.80
CA GLY A 441 -28.31 35.76 14.70
C GLY A 441 -28.46 35.10 13.33
N LEU A 442 -29.17 33.98 13.23
CA LEU A 442 -29.37 33.29 11.96
C LEU A 442 -30.20 34.10 10.96
N PRO A 443 -29.97 33.93 9.65
CA PRO A 443 -30.91 34.42 8.65
C PRO A 443 -32.28 33.78 8.91
N GLN A 444 -33.29 34.58 9.21
CA GLN A 444 -34.67 34.11 9.32
C GLN A 444 -35.02 33.29 8.06
N GLY A 445 -35.31 32.00 8.21
CA GLY A 445 -35.80 31.15 7.12
C GLY A 445 -34.86 30.05 6.59
N PHE A 446 -33.73 29.73 7.23
CA PHE A 446 -32.98 28.52 6.85
C PHE A 446 -33.80 27.26 7.17
N ASN A 447 -34.22 26.53 6.14
CA ASN A 447 -34.90 25.26 6.28
C ASN A 447 -33.92 24.13 5.84
N PRO A 448 -33.46 23.28 6.77
CA PRO A 448 -32.52 22.20 6.47
C PRO A 448 -33.02 21.22 5.40
N GLU A 449 -34.33 20.95 5.36
CA GLU A 449 -34.91 20.05 4.36
C GLU A 449 -34.89 20.68 2.97
N ASN A 450 -35.26 21.97 2.86
CA ASN A 450 -35.24 22.70 1.59
C ASN A 450 -33.80 22.85 1.07
N TYR A 451 -32.86 23.14 1.96
CA TYR A 451 -31.43 23.21 1.63
C TYR A 451 -30.92 21.85 1.10
N THR A 452 -31.23 20.77 1.82
CA THR A 452 -30.85 19.41 1.41
C THR A 452 -31.48 19.01 0.07
N LYS A 453 -32.78 19.29 -0.12
CA LYS A 453 -33.48 19.05 -1.40
C LYS A 453 -32.86 19.83 -2.54
N SER A 454 -32.51 21.11 -2.33
CA SER A 454 -31.85 21.95 -3.33
C SER A 454 -30.48 21.39 -3.74
N ILE A 455 -29.65 20.98 -2.77
CA ILE A 455 -28.35 20.37 -3.04
C ILE A 455 -28.49 19.05 -3.80
N LEU A 456 -29.37 18.15 -3.34
CA LEU A 456 -29.56 16.85 -3.99
C LEU A 456 -30.08 17.03 -5.41
N GLY A 457 -31.05 17.93 -5.62
CA GLY A 457 -31.53 18.28 -6.97
C GLY A 457 -30.43 18.85 -7.87
N TYR A 458 -29.55 19.70 -7.33
CA TYR A 458 -28.39 20.20 -8.06
C TYR A 458 -27.41 19.07 -8.40
N VAL A 459 -27.03 18.23 -7.43
CA VAL A 459 -26.13 17.08 -7.65
C VAL A 459 -26.69 16.12 -8.68
N ASP A 460 -27.99 15.81 -8.63
CA ASP A 460 -28.65 14.93 -9.59
C ASP A 460 -28.65 15.51 -11.00
N LYS A 461 -28.92 16.82 -11.14
CA LYS A 461 -28.83 17.51 -12.43
C LYS A 461 -27.42 17.44 -13.01
N GLN A 462 -26.39 17.67 -12.20
CA GLN A 462 -24.99 17.59 -12.66
C GLN A 462 -24.56 16.14 -12.98
N CYS A 463 -25.08 15.16 -12.24
CA CYS A 463 -24.88 13.75 -12.54
C CYS A 463 -25.50 13.36 -13.90
N ALA A 464 -26.71 13.86 -14.19
CA ALA A 464 -27.41 13.63 -15.46
C ALA A 464 -26.71 14.30 -16.65
N LEU A 465 -26.02 15.43 -16.42
CA LEU A 465 -25.14 16.06 -17.42
C LEU A 465 -23.81 15.32 -17.63
N GLY A 466 -23.57 14.21 -16.92
CA GLY A 466 -22.38 13.38 -17.08
C GLY A 466 -21.11 14.00 -16.46
N ILE A 467 -21.23 14.95 -15.53
CA ILE A 467 -20.06 15.56 -14.90
C ILE A 467 -19.46 14.60 -13.87
N ASN A 468 -18.31 14.02 -14.22
CA ASN A 468 -17.71 12.89 -13.50
C ASN A 468 -17.50 13.11 -11.98
N TYR A 469 -17.02 14.29 -11.55
CA TYR A 469 -16.79 14.52 -10.11
C TYR A 469 -18.09 14.61 -9.30
N PHE A 470 -19.23 14.94 -9.91
CA PHE A 470 -20.53 14.92 -9.22
C PHE A 470 -21.04 13.49 -8.95
N HIS A 471 -20.60 12.50 -9.73
CA HIS A 471 -20.87 11.10 -9.38
C HIS A 471 -20.17 10.69 -8.08
N ILE A 472 -18.96 11.22 -7.82
CA ILE A 472 -18.26 11.05 -6.54
C ILE A 472 -19.01 11.80 -5.43
N VAL A 473 -19.46 13.04 -5.66
CA VAL A 473 -20.28 13.78 -4.68
C VAL A 473 -21.52 12.99 -4.29
N LYS A 474 -22.23 12.41 -5.26
CA LYS A 474 -23.41 11.58 -5.03
C LYS A 474 -23.08 10.33 -4.21
N LEU A 475 -21.97 9.65 -4.49
CA LEU A 475 -21.51 8.52 -3.69
C LEU A 475 -21.23 8.92 -2.23
N LEU A 476 -20.50 10.02 -2.00
CA LEU A 476 -20.22 10.52 -0.65
C LEU A 476 -21.51 10.84 0.12
N TRP A 477 -22.50 11.43 -0.57
CA TRP A 477 -23.83 11.69 -0.01
C TRP A 477 -24.58 10.41 0.35
N LEU A 478 -24.53 9.37 -0.48
CA LEU A 478 -25.16 8.08 -0.17
C LEU A 478 -24.55 7.46 1.09
N ILE A 479 -23.22 7.46 1.20
CA ILE A 479 -22.51 6.94 2.39
C ILE A 479 -22.84 7.77 3.64
N TYR A 480 -22.92 9.09 3.49
CA TYR A 480 -23.31 10.00 4.58
C TYR A 480 -24.74 9.71 5.06
N LYS A 481 -25.70 9.51 4.14
CA LYS A 481 -27.10 9.25 4.46
C LYS A 481 -27.34 7.86 5.06
N ASN A 482 -26.59 6.84 4.66
CA ASN A 482 -26.79 5.47 5.15
C ASN A 482 -26.29 5.29 6.60
N ASN A 483 -25.25 6.04 7.01
CA ASN A 483 -24.71 6.00 8.37
C ASN A 483 -25.47 6.98 9.29
N MET A 484 -26.72 6.69 9.62
CA MET A 484 -27.68 7.53 10.38
C MET A 484 -27.37 7.71 11.89
N ASN A 485 -26.11 7.72 12.34
CA ASN A 485 -25.76 8.02 13.73
C ASN A 485 -24.51 8.91 13.79
N LEU A 486 -24.68 10.18 14.24
CA LEU A 486 -23.76 11.22 14.77
C LEU A 486 -22.25 11.29 14.37
N ASN A 487 -21.76 10.40 13.52
CA ASN A 487 -20.36 10.18 13.19
C ASN A 487 -20.17 9.87 11.69
N SER A 488 -21.13 10.12 10.81
CA SER A 488 -21.04 9.81 9.36
C SER A 488 -19.88 10.53 8.68
N ILE A 489 -19.60 11.79 9.09
CA ILE A 489 -18.38 12.51 8.66
C ILE A 489 -17.13 11.87 9.25
N LYS A 490 -17.16 11.47 10.53
CA LYS A 490 -16.01 10.79 11.16
C LYS A 490 -15.71 9.46 10.47
N PHE A 491 -16.74 8.72 10.05
CA PHE A 491 -16.60 7.49 9.27
C PHE A 491 -15.98 7.76 7.89
N LEU A 492 -16.47 8.78 7.18
CA LEU A 492 -15.88 9.18 5.89
C LEU A 492 -14.42 9.62 6.06
N LEU A 493 -14.10 10.39 7.10
CA LEU A 493 -12.73 10.78 7.42
C LEU A 493 -11.86 9.56 7.75
N PHE A 494 -12.35 8.65 8.60
CA PHE A 494 -11.68 7.39 8.89
C PHE A 494 -11.36 6.59 7.63
N CYS A 495 -12.31 6.54 6.68
CA CYS A 495 -12.10 5.88 5.39
C CYS A 495 -10.98 6.54 4.57
N LEU A 496 -10.91 7.87 4.59
CA LEU A 496 -9.89 8.62 3.86
C LEU A 496 -8.51 8.56 4.53
N GLU A 497 -8.48 8.51 5.86
CA GLU A 497 -7.26 8.40 6.68
C GLU A 497 -6.69 6.98 6.66
N ASN A 498 -7.53 5.95 6.45
CA ASN A 498 -7.14 4.54 6.42
C ASN A 498 -7.42 3.89 5.06
N PRO A 499 -6.91 4.45 3.94
CA PRO A 499 -7.36 4.08 2.61
C PRO A 499 -7.11 2.60 2.27
N ASN A 500 -7.99 2.05 1.43
CA ASN A 500 -7.96 0.66 0.98
C ASN A 500 -8.01 0.59 -0.56
N THR A 501 -7.55 -0.50 -1.14
CA THR A 501 -7.61 -0.76 -2.60
C THR A 501 -9.03 -0.69 -3.15
N ILE A 502 -10.05 -0.96 -2.33
CA ILE A 502 -11.47 -0.82 -2.73
C ILE A 502 -11.85 0.64 -3.03
N LEU A 503 -11.31 1.61 -2.27
CA LEU A 503 -11.52 3.04 -2.52
C LEU A 503 -10.99 3.42 -3.91
N ARG A 504 -9.77 2.95 -4.21
CA ARG A 504 -9.11 3.16 -5.50
C ARG A 504 -9.92 2.54 -6.65
N PHE A 505 -10.42 1.32 -6.45
CA PHE A 505 -11.28 0.64 -7.43
C PHE A 505 -12.58 1.42 -7.68
N ILE A 506 -13.32 1.77 -6.63
CA ILE A 506 -14.62 2.45 -6.73
C ILE A 506 -14.48 3.80 -7.42
N LEU A 507 -13.53 4.64 -6.98
CA LEU A 507 -13.32 5.96 -7.57
C LEU A 507 -12.95 5.85 -9.05
N HIS A 508 -12.12 4.88 -9.43
CA HIS A 508 -11.79 4.66 -10.83
C HIS A 508 -13.00 4.20 -11.66
N GLN A 509 -13.81 3.26 -11.17
CA GLN A 509 -15.00 2.79 -11.89
C GLN A 509 -16.01 3.91 -12.16
N ILE A 510 -16.15 4.83 -11.21
CA ILE A 510 -17.03 6.00 -11.34
C ILE A 510 -16.51 6.98 -12.38
N MET A 511 -15.20 7.05 -12.58
CA MET A 511 -14.55 7.99 -13.49
C MET A 511 -14.26 7.45 -14.90
N ARG A 512 -14.56 6.18 -15.21
CA ARG A 512 -14.29 5.66 -16.56
C ARG A 512 -14.96 6.54 -17.63
N PRO A 513 -14.34 6.81 -18.79
CA PRO A 513 -15.01 7.54 -19.86
C PRO A 513 -16.26 6.79 -20.33
N GLN A 514 -17.32 7.53 -20.66
CA GLN A 514 -18.60 6.98 -21.11
C GLN A 514 -18.63 6.88 -22.64
N SER A 515 -18.99 5.72 -23.16
CA SER A 515 -19.38 5.53 -24.56
C SER A 515 -20.91 5.46 -24.65
N GLY A 516 -21.56 6.62 -24.76
CA GLY A 516 -23.02 6.74 -24.98
C GLY A 516 -23.89 6.84 -23.71
N THR A 517 -25.16 7.19 -23.89
CA THR A 517 -26.14 7.52 -22.83
C THR A 517 -26.50 6.33 -21.92
N LEU A 518 -26.68 5.13 -22.50
CA LEU A 518 -26.90 3.87 -21.77
C LEU A 518 -25.77 3.51 -20.79
N SER A 519 -24.57 4.08 -20.98
CA SER A 519 -23.43 3.86 -20.09
C SER A 519 -23.46 4.76 -18.83
N LEU A 520 -24.17 5.90 -18.89
CA LEU A 520 -24.37 6.81 -17.76
C LEU A 520 -25.38 6.25 -16.77
N GLU A 521 -26.53 5.81 -17.25
CA GLU A 521 -27.62 5.26 -16.42
C GLU A 521 -27.12 4.05 -15.61
N ARG A 522 -26.48 3.09 -16.29
CA ARG A 522 -25.87 1.91 -15.64
C ARG A 522 -24.82 2.28 -14.59
N ARG A 523 -24.10 3.39 -14.77
CA ARG A 523 -23.12 3.86 -13.77
C ARG A 523 -23.82 4.43 -12.54
N LEU A 524 -24.85 5.23 -12.74
CA LEU A 524 -25.63 5.82 -11.65
C LEU A 524 -26.34 4.75 -10.83
N GLU A 525 -26.89 3.71 -11.48
CA GLU A 525 -27.47 2.54 -10.80
C GLU A 525 -26.43 1.81 -9.93
N LYS A 526 -25.21 1.66 -10.42
CA LYS A 526 -24.12 0.99 -9.69
C LYS A 526 -23.60 1.78 -8.48
N LEU A 527 -23.91 3.07 -8.35
CA LEU A 527 -23.46 3.86 -7.19
C LEU A 527 -23.93 3.27 -5.85
N LEU A 528 -25.14 2.72 -5.80
CA LEU A 528 -25.65 2.05 -4.60
C LEU A 528 -24.85 0.78 -4.26
N ASN A 529 -24.42 0.03 -5.27
CA ASN A 529 -23.58 -1.15 -5.05
C ASN A 529 -22.18 -0.75 -4.56
N TYR A 530 -21.63 0.34 -5.10
CA TYR A 530 -20.34 0.87 -4.65
C TYR A 530 -20.40 1.44 -3.24
N GLU A 531 -21.50 2.07 -2.86
CA GLU A 531 -21.75 2.53 -1.50
C GLU A 531 -21.73 1.36 -0.51
N LYS A 532 -22.52 0.31 -0.75
CA LYS A 532 -22.52 -0.91 0.07
C LYS A 532 -21.14 -1.57 0.17
N ALA A 533 -20.43 -1.68 -0.97
CA ALA A 533 -19.10 -2.27 -1.01
C ALA A 533 -18.08 -1.45 -0.21
N TRP A 534 -18.13 -0.12 -0.30
CA TRP A 534 -17.29 0.77 0.50
C TRP A 534 -17.60 0.61 1.98
N VAL A 535 -18.86 0.74 2.38
CA VAL A 535 -19.28 0.65 3.79
C VAL A 535 -18.86 -0.68 4.41
N SER A 536 -19.15 -1.81 3.75
CA SER A 536 -18.79 -3.16 4.25
C SER A 536 -17.27 -3.34 4.41
N ALA A 537 -16.47 -2.84 3.47
CA ALA A 537 -15.02 -2.99 3.52
C ALA A 537 -14.35 -2.25 4.70
N PHE A 538 -14.99 -1.18 5.19
CA PHE A 538 -14.48 -0.36 6.28
C PHE A 538 -15.13 -0.68 7.64
N GLN A 539 -16.41 -1.11 7.67
CA GLN A 539 -17.05 -1.60 8.90
C GLN A 539 -16.34 -2.85 9.47
N ASN A 540 -15.96 -3.79 8.60
CA ASN A 540 -15.17 -4.96 9.00
C ASN A 540 -13.83 -4.62 9.68
N ARG A 541 -13.35 -3.37 9.59
CA ARG A 541 -12.14 -2.90 10.28
C ARG A 541 -12.42 -2.20 11.61
N LEU A 542 -13.60 -1.60 11.79
CA LEU A 542 -14.01 -1.00 13.05
C LEU A 542 -14.28 -2.08 14.11
N ASP A 543 -14.88 -3.20 13.71
CA ASP A 543 -15.07 -4.37 14.58
C ASP A 543 -13.74 -5.01 15.02
N ILE A 544 -12.64 -4.72 14.32
CA ILE A 544 -11.29 -5.17 14.70
C ILE A 544 -10.72 -4.27 15.79
N THR A 545 -11.05 -2.97 15.82
CA THR A 545 -10.54 -2.02 16.82
C THR A 545 -11.32 -2.05 18.13
N ASP A 546 -12.63 -2.29 18.10
CA ASP A 546 -13.46 -2.33 19.31
C ASP A 546 -13.29 -3.62 20.14
N ASN A 547 -12.58 -4.61 19.60
CA ASN A 547 -12.16 -5.81 20.35
C ASN A 547 -10.80 -5.64 21.07
N TYR A 548 -10.21 -4.44 21.05
CA TYR A 548 -8.93 -4.12 21.71
C TYR A 548 -8.99 -2.86 22.62
N THR A 549 -10.17 -2.39 22.97
CA THR A 549 -10.39 -1.56 24.17
C THR A 549 -11.08 -2.40 25.21
#